data_AF-A0A7W2T987-F1
#
_entry.id   AF-A0A7W2T987-F1
#
_cell.length_a   1.000
_cell.length_b   1.000
_cell.length_c   1.000
_cell.angle_alpha   90.00
_cell.angle_beta   90.00
_cell.angle_gamma   90.00
#
_symmetry.space_group_name_H-M   'P 1'
#
loop_
_entity.id
_entity.type
_entity.pdbx_description
1 polymer ?
#
loop_
_entity_poly.entity_id
_entity_poly.type
_entity_poly.pdbx_seq_one_letter_code
_entity_poly.pdbx_strand_id
1 'polypeptide(L)'
;MTELFFGAAAFIFIGYLIGKLFKGLNPFLVILGGFILIGIAPVFLQMEQRDFATAFFIVGFILNFERPVTKVKYWISDLFGSISFKRAKAGYVADIAQQKDQAVAELYRQKQQVEEELRQQKYQAEQDIERQRRAAEDDIRRQAENLKREQEKARSNQQKNKNNNSQNRQENGNGRQSKNSSNTDSGYLNPQYFPDACEILGKGKGCTIKEYKAAYIQLIKLYHPDKIAGLSGSRKAQAENEAKLINAAWDTIKKKLR
;
A
#
# COMPACT_ATOMS: atom_id res chain seq x y z
N MET A 1 51.90 4.62 38.50
CA MET A 1 51.06 3.65 39.23
C MET A 1 50.84 4.06 40.69
N THR A 2 51.88 4.41 41.43
CA THR A 2 51.79 4.84 42.85
C THR A 2 50.89 6.06 43.07
N GLU A 3 50.98 7.09 42.23
CA GLU A 3 50.17 8.33 42.37
C GLU A 3 48.65 8.09 42.25
N LEU A 4 48.23 7.14 41.41
CA LEU A 4 46.83 6.74 41.27
C LEU A 4 46.29 6.05 42.53
N PHE A 5 47.11 5.22 43.18
CA PHE A 5 46.74 4.56 44.43
C PHE A 5 46.67 5.54 45.60
N PHE A 6 47.60 6.50 45.68
CA PHE A 6 47.55 7.58 46.68
C PHE A 6 46.33 8.50 46.48
N GLY A 7 46.01 8.84 45.22
CA GLY A 7 44.79 9.58 44.88
C GLY A 7 43.53 8.82 45.29
N ALA A 8 43.42 7.54 44.95
CA ALA A 8 42.27 6.71 45.32
C ALA A 8 42.08 6.63 46.84
N ALA A 9 43.16 6.39 47.60
CA ALA A 9 43.10 6.35 49.06
C ALA A 9 42.65 7.69 49.67
N ALA A 10 43.15 8.81 49.12
CA ALA A 10 42.73 10.15 49.55
C ALA A 10 41.24 10.41 49.27
N PHE A 11 40.73 10.02 48.10
CA PHE A 11 39.31 10.19 47.77
C PHE A 11 38.39 9.30 48.62
N ILE A 12 38.79 8.05 48.89
CA ILE A 12 38.07 7.18 49.83
C ILE A 12 38.04 7.81 51.23
N PHE A 13 39.18 8.33 51.70
CA PHE A 13 39.28 8.95 53.02
C PHE A 13 38.44 10.22 53.14
N ILE A 14 38.47 11.09 52.13
CA ILE A 14 37.64 12.30 52.08
C ILE A 14 36.16 11.91 52.00
N GLY A 15 35.80 10.92 51.19
CA GLY A 15 34.45 10.37 51.11
C GLY A 15 33.97 9.83 52.46
N TYR A 16 34.83 9.11 53.18
CA TYR A 16 34.53 8.56 54.50
C TYR A 16 34.32 9.63 55.57
N LEU A 17 35.17 10.67 55.57
CA LEU A 17 35.02 11.83 56.48
C LEU A 17 33.72 12.57 56.23
N ILE A 18 33.39 12.85 54.97
CA ILE A 18 32.14 13.52 54.62
C ILE A 18 30.94 12.62 54.95
N GLY A 19 31.01 11.32 54.66
CA GLY A 19 29.96 10.36 55.02
C GLY A 19 29.68 10.31 56.52
N LYS A 20 30.68 10.60 57.37
CA LYS A 20 30.52 10.66 58.83
C LYS A 20 29.59 11.79 59.27
N LEU A 21 29.56 12.91 58.52
CA LEU A 21 28.65 14.03 58.78
C LEU A 21 27.19 13.66 58.49
N PHE A 22 26.95 12.65 57.65
CA PHE A 22 25.60 12.16 57.34
C PHE A 22 25.16 11.00 58.24
N LYS A 23 26.03 10.54 59.16
CA LYS A 23 25.69 9.46 60.10
C LYS A 23 24.60 9.93 61.06
N GLY A 24 23.49 9.20 61.09
CA GLY A 24 22.34 9.50 61.96
C GLY A 24 21.40 10.60 61.46
N LEU A 25 21.58 11.13 60.23
CA LEU A 25 20.67 12.09 59.58
C LEU A 25 20.32 13.32 60.44
N ASN A 26 21.24 13.80 61.27
CA ASN A 26 21.04 15.03 62.03
C ASN A 26 20.93 16.21 61.05
N PRO A 27 19.81 16.97 61.04
CA PRO A 27 19.55 18.00 60.04
C PRO A 27 20.65 19.06 59.96
N PHE A 28 21.28 19.43 61.08
CA PHE A 28 22.37 20.40 61.08
C PHE A 28 23.64 19.87 60.41
N LEU A 29 24.01 18.62 60.69
CA LEU A 29 25.21 17.99 60.10
C LEU A 29 25.00 17.67 58.61
N VAL A 30 23.77 17.35 58.21
CA VAL A 30 23.38 17.13 56.81
C VAL A 30 23.50 18.42 56.00
N ILE A 31 23.02 19.55 56.54
CA ILE A 31 23.16 20.87 55.89
C ILE A 31 24.64 21.25 55.75
N LEU A 32 25.42 21.07 56.83
CA LEU A 32 26.86 21.35 56.82
C LEU A 32 27.61 20.48 55.79
N GLY A 33 27.32 19.17 55.78
CA GLY A 33 27.89 18.23 54.81
C GLY A 33 27.48 18.55 53.37
N GLY A 34 26.23 18.98 53.15
CA GLY A 34 25.73 19.42 51.86
C GLY A 34 26.45 20.67 51.34
N PHE A 35 26.73 21.64 52.21
CA PHE A 35 27.50 22.83 51.85
C PHE A 35 28.94 22.50 51.43
N ILE A 36 29.58 21.58 52.15
CA ILE A 36 30.92 21.07 51.80
C ILE A 36 30.89 20.34 50.45
N LEU A 37 29.87 19.52 50.17
CA LEU A 37 29.73 18.83 48.87
C LEU A 37 29.57 19.81 47.70
N ILE A 38 28.77 20.87 47.87
CA ILE A 38 28.58 21.91 46.85
C ILE A 38 29.90 22.65 46.58
N GLY A 39 30.68 22.95 47.62
CA GLY A 39 31.99 23.62 47.49
C GLY A 39 33.04 22.78 46.76
N ILE A 40 33.02 21.46 46.92
CA ILE A 40 34.01 20.55 46.31
C ILE A 40 33.55 20.05 44.92
N ALA A 41 32.24 20.08 44.62
CA ALA A 41 31.70 19.71 43.31
C ALA A 41 32.41 20.32 42.08
N PRO A 42 32.74 21.63 42.02
CA PRO A 42 33.46 22.19 40.87
C PRO A 42 34.87 21.62 40.71
N VAL A 43 35.54 21.25 41.80
CA VAL A 43 36.88 20.64 41.76
C VAL A 43 36.81 19.24 41.14
N PHE A 44 35.78 18.45 41.48
CA PHE A 44 35.56 17.14 40.85
C PHE A 44 35.23 17.26 39.36
N LEU A 45 34.50 18.30 38.95
CA LEU A 45 34.15 18.52 37.54
C LEU A 45 35.36 18.94 36.68
N GLN A 46 36.37 19.57 37.27
CA GLN A 46 37.59 20.00 36.58
C GLN A 46 38.66 18.90 36.47
N MET A 47 38.52 17.79 37.20
CA MET A 47 39.50 16.70 37.12
C MET A 47 39.35 15.89 35.84
N GLU A 48 40.47 15.65 35.16
CA GLU A 48 40.55 14.85 33.93
C GLU A 48 40.07 13.40 34.14
N GLN A 49 40.27 12.87 35.36
CA GLN A 49 39.81 11.55 35.80
C GLN A 49 38.59 11.64 36.74
N ARG A 50 37.62 12.50 36.41
CA ARG A 50 36.39 12.70 37.21
C ARG A 50 35.73 11.38 37.63
N ASP A 51 35.57 10.46 36.69
CA ASP A 51 34.81 9.22 36.92
C ASP A 51 35.53 8.30 37.94
N PHE A 52 36.86 8.33 37.97
CA PHE A 52 37.68 7.61 38.95
C PHE A 52 37.56 8.26 40.34
N ALA A 53 37.79 9.57 40.44
CA ALA A 53 37.74 10.31 41.70
C ALA A 53 36.35 10.24 42.35
N THR A 54 35.28 10.35 41.56
CA THR A 54 33.89 10.24 42.04
C THR A 54 33.55 8.82 42.52
N ALA A 55 34.01 7.77 41.82
CA ALA A 55 33.76 6.39 42.24
C ALA A 55 34.37 6.09 43.61
N PHE A 56 35.63 6.45 43.83
CA PHE A 56 36.32 6.23 45.11
C PHE A 56 35.75 7.09 46.24
N PHE A 57 35.34 8.32 45.94
CA PHE A 57 34.63 9.18 46.87
C PHE A 57 33.31 8.58 47.35
N ILE A 58 32.51 8.04 46.42
CA ILE A 58 31.23 7.38 46.73
C ILE A 58 31.45 6.12 47.57
N VAL A 59 32.47 5.31 47.24
CA VAL A 59 32.85 4.14 48.04
C VAL A 59 33.18 4.57 49.48
N GLY A 60 34.03 5.60 49.65
CA GLY A 60 34.33 6.17 50.96
C GLY A 60 33.09 6.63 51.73
N PHE A 61 32.18 7.33 51.05
CA PHE A 61 30.94 7.85 51.63
C PHE A 61 30.02 6.73 52.14
N ILE A 62 29.88 5.64 51.37
CA ILE A 62 28.99 4.52 51.70
C ILE A 62 29.51 3.70 52.89
N LEU A 63 30.83 3.61 53.08
CA LEU A 63 31.44 2.86 54.19
C LEU A 63 30.99 3.33 55.59
N ASN A 64 30.40 4.52 55.71
CA ASN A 64 29.92 5.03 57.00
C ASN A 64 28.50 4.56 57.39
N PHE A 65 27.78 3.92 56.48
CA PHE A 65 26.41 3.45 56.72
C PHE A 65 26.43 1.98 57.16
N GLU A 66 26.24 1.73 58.47
CA GLU A 66 26.26 0.40 59.12
C GLU A 66 25.19 -0.59 58.62
N ARG A 67 24.28 -0.20 57.73
CA ARG A 67 23.29 -1.09 57.10
C ARG A 67 23.45 -1.10 55.58
N PRO A 68 23.81 -2.24 54.95
CA PRO A 68 24.35 -2.20 53.61
C PRO A 68 23.30 -2.24 52.49
N VAL A 69 23.39 -1.23 51.62
CA VAL A 69 23.67 -1.41 50.18
C VAL A 69 22.56 -1.90 49.24
N THR A 70 21.37 -2.35 49.66
CA THR A 70 20.35 -2.72 48.64
C THR A 70 19.79 -1.52 47.88
N LYS A 71 19.27 -0.50 48.58
CA LYS A 71 18.67 0.68 47.91
C LYS A 71 19.70 1.56 47.20
N VAL A 72 20.89 1.69 47.79
CA VAL A 72 21.98 2.51 47.22
C VAL A 72 22.58 1.86 45.97
N LYS A 73 22.70 0.53 45.93
CA LYS A 73 23.17 -0.19 44.73
C LYS A 73 22.24 0.01 43.53
N TYR A 74 20.92 -0.05 43.73
CA TYR A 74 19.96 0.22 42.65
C TYR A 74 20.05 1.67 42.16
N TRP A 75 20.18 2.63 43.08
CA TRP A 75 20.33 4.04 42.73
C TRP A 75 21.64 4.33 41.98
N ILE A 76 22.76 3.67 42.36
CA ILE A 76 24.05 3.79 41.68
C ILE A 76 23.99 3.16 40.28
N SER A 77 23.37 1.99 40.11
CA SER A 77 23.22 1.39 38.78
C SER A 77 22.37 2.25 37.85
N ASP A 78 21.34 2.93 38.38
CA ASP A 78 20.47 3.81 37.61
C ASP A 78 21.18 5.12 37.20
N LEU A 79 22.01 5.66 38.10
CA LEU A 79 22.88 6.81 37.81
C LEU A 79 23.96 6.50 36.75
N PHE A 80 24.67 5.37 36.88
CA PHE A 80 25.65 4.94 35.88
C PHE A 80 24.99 4.59 34.54
N GLY A 81 23.78 4.01 34.55
CA GLY A 81 22.98 3.78 33.35
C GLY A 81 22.59 5.08 32.64
N SER A 82 22.22 6.13 33.38
CA SER A 82 21.81 7.41 32.79
C SER A 82 22.97 8.22 32.15
N ILE A 83 24.20 8.05 32.65
CA ILE A 83 25.38 8.82 32.20
C ILE A 83 26.04 8.16 30.98
N SER A 84 26.10 6.82 30.93
CA SER A 84 26.59 6.09 29.74
C SER A 84 25.60 6.18 28.56
N PHE A 85 24.30 6.32 28.84
CA PHE A 85 23.26 6.46 27.82
C PHE A 85 23.38 7.77 27.03
N LYS A 86 23.78 8.90 27.61
CA LYS A 86 23.85 10.19 26.87
C LYS A 86 24.94 10.22 25.80
N ARG A 87 26.09 9.55 26.03
CA ARG A 87 27.14 9.39 25.00
C ARG A 87 26.79 8.32 23.97
N ALA A 88 26.20 7.21 24.39
CA ALA A 88 25.75 6.16 23.48
C ALA A 88 24.59 6.63 22.56
N LYS A 89 23.66 7.45 23.06
CA LYS A 89 22.53 7.98 22.27
C LYS A 89 22.98 8.94 21.17
N ALA A 90 24.02 9.74 21.40
CA ALA A 90 24.53 10.66 20.39
C ALA A 90 25.19 9.89 19.21
N GLY A 91 25.96 8.85 19.51
CA GLY A 91 26.51 7.95 18.48
C GLY A 91 25.42 7.16 17.75
N TYR A 92 24.47 6.55 18.49
CA TYR A 92 23.36 5.81 17.89
C TYR A 92 22.44 6.67 17.03
N VAL A 93 22.16 7.92 17.42
CA VAL A 93 21.29 8.81 16.63
C VAL A 93 21.98 9.25 15.34
N ALA A 94 23.29 9.50 15.37
CA ALA A 94 24.05 9.79 14.16
C ALA A 94 24.11 8.58 13.22
N ASP A 95 24.32 7.38 13.76
CA ASP A 95 24.37 6.13 12.98
C ASP A 95 23.00 5.77 12.38
N ILE A 96 21.91 5.99 13.12
CA ILE A 96 20.53 5.82 12.63
C ILE A 96 20.20 6.84 11.54
N ALA A 97 20.63 8.10 11.68
CA ALA A 97 20.42 9.12 10.65
C ALA A 97 21.16 8.75 9.35
N GLN A 98 22.41 8.32 9.48
CA GLN A 98 23.22 7.92 8.34
C GLN A 98 22.67 6.65 7.64
N GLN A 99 22.20 5.65 8.41
CA GLN A 99 21.52 4.48 7.85
C GLN A 99 20.22 4.84 7.14
N LYS A 100 19.44 5.79 7.68
CA LYS A 100 18.22 6.26 7.02
C LYS A 100 18.52 6.96 5.71
N ASP A 101 19.53 7.83 5.68
CA ASP A 101 19.90 8.55 4.47
C ASP A 101 20.41 7.59 3.38
N GLN A 102 21.17 6.56 3.78
CA GLN A 102 21.59 5.48 2.87
C GLN A 102 20.41 4.68 2.33
N ALA A 103 19.48 4.26 3.20
CA ALA A 103 18.28 3.52 2.79
C ALA A 103 17.38 4.36 1.87
N VAL A 104 17.25 5.66 2.14
CA VAL A 104 16.49 6.58 1.28
C VAL A 104 17.17 6.75 -0.08
N ALA A 105 18.50 6.88 -0.11
CA ALA A 105 19.25 6.98 -1.35
C ALA A 105 19.15 5.70 -2.20
N GLU A 106 19.20 4.51 -1.58
CA GLU A 106 18.99 3.23 -2.24
C GLU A 106 17.56 3.10 -2.78
N LEU A 107 16.56 3.48 -1.98
CA LEU A 107 15.16 3.48 -2.41
C LEU A 107 14.95 4.39 -3.63
N TYR A 108 15.59 5.56 -3.64
CA TYR A 108 15.54 6.48 -4.77
C TYR A 108 16.16 5.89 -6.04
N ARG A 109 17.32 5.22 -5.92
CA ARG A 109 17.97 4.55 -7.05
C ARG A 109 17.12 3.40 -7.59
N GLN A 110 16.54 2.59 -6.71
CA GLN A 110 15.67 1.50 -7.10
C GLN A 110 14.41 2.01 -7.81
N LYS A 111 13.82 3.10 -7.29
CA LYS A 111 12.66 3.74 -7.93
C LYS A 111 12.99 4.26 -9.33
N GLN A 112 14.17 4.86 -9.51
CA GLN A 112 14.63 5.32 -10.82
C GLN A 112 14.81 4.15 -11.80
N GLN A 113 15.44 3.06 -11.37
CA GLN A 113 15.61 1.86 -12.21
C GLN A 113 14.26 1.28 -12.64
N VAL A 114 13.32 1.11 -11.70
CA VAL A 114 11.98 0.60 -12.01
C VAL A 114 11.21 1.54 -12.93
N GLU A 115 11.34 2.85 -12.74
CA GLU A 115 10.69 3.83 -13.62
C GLU A 115 11.26 3.79 -15.05
N GLU A 116 12.57 3.64 -15.20
CA GLU A 116 13.22 3.50 -16.50
C GLU A 116 12.82 2.20 -17.20
N GLU A 117 12.80 1.07 -16.49
CA GLU A 117 12.34 -0.21 -17.03
C GLU A 117 10.87 -0.13 -17.48
N LEU A 118 10.01 0.52 -16.67
CA LEU A 118 8.61 0.70 -17.01
C LEU A 118 8.44 1.60 -18.25
N ARG A 119 9.28 2.63 -18.41
CA ARG A 119 9.30 3.47 -19.62
C ARG A 119 9.72 2.68 -20.84
N GLN A 120 10.74 1.83 -20.72
CA GLN A 120 11.18 0.98 -21.83
C GLN A 120 10.11 -0.04 -22.23
N GLN A 121 9.47 -0.70 -21.25
CA GLN A 121 8.38 -1.63 -21.52
C GLN A 121 7.19 -0.93 -22.18
N LYS A 122 6.82 0.26 -21.71
CA LYS A 122 5.75 1.06 -22.35
C LYS A 122 6.08 1.40 -23.79
N TYR A 123 7.31 1.84 -24.07
CA TYR A 123 7.73 2.18 -25.42
C TYR A 123 7.66 0.96 -26.37
N GLN A 124 8.11 -0.20 -25.89
CA GLN A 124 8.03 -1.45 -26.66
C GLN A 124 6.56 -1.87 -26.91
N ALA A 125 5.74 -1.86 -25.87
CA ALA A 125 4.32 -2.21 -25.99
C ALA A 125 3.56 -1.25 -26.92
N GLU A 126 3.88 0.04 -26.87
CA GLU A 126 3.28 1.05 -27.75
C GLU A 126 3.68 0.84 -29.21
N GLN A 127 4.95 0.52 -29.48
CA GLN A 127 5.38 0.15 -30.83
C GLN A 127 4.70 -1.13 -31.33
N ASP A 128 4.52 -2.13 -30.47
CA ASP A 128 3.82 -3.37 -30.84
C ASP A 128 2.35 -3.12 -31.17
N ILE A 129 1.66 -2.33 -30.36
CA ILE A 129 0.27 -1.92 -30.61
C ILE A 129 0.19 -1.14 -31.92
N GLU A 130 1.13 -0.24 -32.19
CA GLU A 130 1.13 0.53 -33.42
C GLU A 130 1.38 -0.35 -34.66
N ARG A 131 2.29 -1.33 -34.56
CA ARG A 131 2.51 -2.33 -35.62
C ARG A 131 1.26 -3.15 -35.89
N GLN A 132 0.59 -3.64 -34.84
CA GLN A 132 -0.66 -4.38 -34.96
C GLN A 132 -1.77 -3.53 -35.57
N ARG A 133 -1.87 -2.26 -35.17
CA ARG A 133 -2.87 -1.33 -35.70
C ARG A 133 -2.67 -1.07 -37.18
N ARG A 134 -1.44 -0.83 -37.64
CA ARG A 134 -1.14 -0.64 -39.07
C ARG A 134 -1.45 -1.90 -39.89
N ALA A 135 -1.06 -3.08 -39.38
CA ALA A 135 -1.38 -4.35 -40.04
C ALA A 135 -2.89 -4.58 -40.16
N ALA A 136 -3.64 -4.34 -39.08
CA ALA A 136 -5.09 -4.46 -39.06
C ALA A 136 -5.76 -3.45 -40.01
N GLU A 137 -5.27 -2.21 -40.06
CA GLU A 137 -5.78 -1.19 -40.98
C GLU A 137 -5.54 -1.56 -42.45
N ASP A 138 -4.36 -2.09 -42.77
CA ASP A 138 -4.04 -2.58 -44.11
C ASP A 138 -4.91 -3.77 -44.52
N ASP A 139 -5.19 -4.69 -43.60
CA ASP A 139 -6.08 -5.82 -43.86
C ASP A 139 -7.54 -5.37 -44.06
N ILE A 140 -8.02 -4.43 -43.25
CA ILE A 140 -9.35 -3.83 -43.44
C ILE A 140 -9.42 -3.12 -44.79
N ARG A 141 -8.38 -2.38 -45.17
CA ARG A 141 -8.31 -1.69 -46.47
C ARG A 141 -8.35 -2.67 -47.64
N ARG A 142 -7.60 -3.77 -47.57
CA ARG A 142 -7.64 -4.85 -48.59
C ARG A 142 -9.00 -5.51 -48.67
N GLN A 143 -9.62 -5.80 -47.54
CA GLN A 143 -10.98 -6.36 -47.49
C GLN A 143 -12.00 -5.40 -48.11
N ALA A 144 -11.93 -4.11 -47.76
CA ALA A 144 -12.82 -3.09 -48.30
C ALA A 144 -12.65 -2.94 -49.83
N GLU A 145 -11.42 -3.00 -50.33
CA GLU A 145 -11.15 -2.95 -51.78
C GLU A 145 -11.70 -4.19 -52.50
N ASN A 146 -11.49 -5.39 -51.95
CA ASN A 146 -12.03 -6.63 -52.50
C ASN A 146 -13.56 -6.62 -52.51
N LEU A 147 -14.19 -6.16 -51.42
CA LEU A 147 -15.63 -6.06 -51.30
C LEU A 147 -16.20 -5.04 -52.29
N LYS A 148 -15.51 -3.93 -52.52
CA LYS A 148 -15.88 -2.94 -53.56
C LYS A 148 -15.79 -3.55 -54.96
N ARG A 149 -14.72 -4.27 -55.28
CA ARG A 149 -14.57 -4.98 -56.56
C ARG A 149 -15.64 -6.04 -56.76
N GLU A 150 -16.03 -6.75 -55.70
CA GLU A 150 -17.09 -7.76 -55.75
C GLU A 150 -18.47 -7.13 -55.95
N GLN A 151 -18.78 -6.04 -55.25
CA GLN A 151 -20.00 -5.25 -55.48
C GLN A 151 -20.08 -4.71 -56.91
N GLU A 152 -18.96 -4.25 -57.47
CA GLU A 152 -18.91 -3.77 -58.85
C GLU A 152 -19.14 -4.89 -59.87
N LYS A 153 -18.53 -6.07 -59.67
CA LYS A 153 -18.81 -7.27 -60.46
C LYS A 153 -20.28 -7.69 -60.36
N ALA A 154 -20.86 -7.68 -59.16
CA ALA A 154 -22.26 -8.00 -58.93
C ALA A 154 -23.20 -7.01 -59.63
N ARG A 155 -22.91 -5.71 -59.57
CA ARG A 155 -23.66 -4.67 -60.30
C ARG A 155 -23.55 -4.83 -61.82
N SER A 156 -22.36 -5.10 -62.34
CA SER A 156 -22.15 -5.36 -63.78
C SER A 156 -22.93 -6.58 -64.26
N ASN A 157 -22.90 -7.67 -63.51
CA ASN A 157 -23.68 -8.88 -63.82
C ASN A 157 -25.19 -8.64 -63.74
N GLN A 158 -25.68 -7.85 -62.76
CA GLN A 158 -27.09 -7.45 -62.71
C GLN A 158 -27.49 -6.61 -63.92
N GLN A 159 -26.62 -5.73 -64.41
CA GLN A 159 -26.91 -4.89 -65.57
C GLN A 159 -26.91 -5.69 -66.88
N LYS A 160 -25.97 -6.65 -67.04
CA LYS A 160 -26.00 -7.62 -68.15
C LYS A 160 -27.27 -8.50 -68.11
N ASN A 161 -27.64 -8.98 -66.94
CA ASN A 161 -28.88 -9.76 -66.79
C ASN A 161 -30.14 -8.94 -67.02
N LYS A 162 -30.16 -7.64 -66.67
CA LYS A 162 -31.28 -6.76 -67.02
C LYS A 162 -31.42 -6.59 -68.54
N ASN A 163 -30.32 -6.35 -69.26
CA ASN A 163 -30.36 -6.25 -70.73
C ASN A 163 -30.83 -7.55 -71.41
N ASN A 164 -30.41 -8.71 -70.91
CA ASN A 164 -30.87 -10.01 -71.44
C ASN A 164 -32.32 -10.34 -71.05
N ASN A 165 -32.81 -9.85 -69.91
CA ASN A 165 -34.17 -10.10 -69.42
C ASN A 165 -35.20 -9.11 -70.01
N SER A 166 -34.79 -7.96 -70.55
CA SER A 166 -35.66 -7.09 -71.36
C SER A 166 -35.99 -7.67 -72.73
N GLN A 167 -35.34 -8.76 -73.14
CA GLN A 167 -35.61 -9.43 -74.41
C GLN A 167 -36.48 -10.69 -74.26
N ASN A 168 -36.89 -11.06 -73.03
CA ASN A 168 -37.56 -12.35 -72.79
C ASN A 168 -38.65 -12.34 -71.70
N ARG A 169 -39.32 -11.21 -71.45
CA ARG A 169 -40.35 -11.13 -70.40
C ARG A 169 -41.60 -10.37 -70.83
N GLN A 170 -42.22 -10.89 -71.88
CA GLN A 170 -43.67 -10.84 -72.05
C GLN A 170 -44.21 -12.24 -71.72
N GLU A 171 -44.17 -12.64 -70.44
CA GLU A 171 -45.05 -13.69 -69.90
C GLU A 171 -44.85 -13.90 -68.39
N ASN A 172 -46.00 -14.07 -67.72
CA ASN A 172 -46.23 -14.57 -66.37
C ASN A 172 -45.79 -13.72 -65.16
N GLY A 173 -46.79 -13.01 -64.63
CA GLY A 173 -46.86 -12.61 -63.24
C GLY A 173 -47.35 -13.76 -62.35
N ASN A 174 -46.62 -13.99 -61.25
CA ASN A 174 -47.04 -14.53 -59.96
C ASN A 174 -45.74 -14.60 -59.13
N GLY A 175 -45.55 -13.84 -58.07
CA GLY A 175 -46.33 -13.96 -56.84
C GLY A 175 -45.62 -14.96 -55.93
N ARG A 176 -44.74 -14.47 -55.04
CA ARG A 176 -44.66 -14.84 -53.61
C ARG A 176 -43.36 -14.37 -52.96
N GLN A 177 -43.59 -13.38 -52.11
CA GLN A 177 -42.73 -12.88 -51.05
C GLN A 177 -42.58 -13.99 -49.99
N SER A 178 -41.34 -14.38 -49.68
CA SER A 178 -40.99 -15.19 -48.52
C SER A 178 -39.82 -14.51 -47.82
N LYS A 179 -40.15 -13.71 -46.80
CA LYS A 179 -39.20 -13.27 -45.78
C LYS A 179 -39.21 -14.33 -44.70
N ASN A 180 -38.15 -15.13 -44.65
CA ASN A 180 -37.77 -15.87 -43.46
C ASN A 180 -36.29 -15.60 -43.22
N SER A 181 -35.99 -14.45 -42.61
CA SER A 181 -34.77 -14.31 -41.82
C SER A 181 -35.24 -14.17 -40.38
N SER A 182 -35.09 -15.25 -39.62
CA SER A 182 -35.10 -15.24 -38.18
C SER A 182 -34.10 -14.19 -37.71
N ASN A 183 -34.63 -13.03 -37.32
CA ASN A 183 -33.97 -12.13 -36.38
C ASN A 183 -33.65 -12.98 -35.16
N THR A 184 -32.39 -13.39 -34.99
CA THR A 184 -31.83 -13.60 -33.66
C THR A 184 -31.82 -12.23 -33.00
N ASP A 185 -32.96 -11.97 -32.37
CA ASP A 185 -33.25 -10.85 -31.51
C ASP A 185 -32.04 -10.66 -30.59
N SER A 186 -31.32 -9.55 -30.77
CA SER A 186 -30.37 -9.01 -29.80
C SER A 186 -31.18 -8.51 -28.60
N GLY A 187 -31.86 -9.46 -27.94
CA GLY A 187 -32.91 -9.25 -26.98
C GLY A 187 -32.31 -8.76 -25.68
N TYR A 188 -32.63 -7.51 -25.34
CA TYR A 188 -32.65 -6.98 -23.99
C TYR A 188 -33.02 -8.09 -22.99
N LEU A 189 -32.04 -8.61 -22.25
CA LEU A 189 -32.28 -9.68 -21.28
C LEU A 189 -33.31 -9.18 -20.26
N ASN A 190 -34.39 -9.95 -20.06
CA ASN A 190 -35.45 -9.55 -19.16
C ASN A 190 -35.14 -10.04 -17.73
N PRO A 191 -34.85 -9.14 -16.76
CA PRO A 191 -34.49 -9.56 -15.40
C PRO A 191 -35.62 -10.28 -14.64
N GLN A 192 -36.86 -10.23 -15.13
CA GLN A 192 -37.99 -10.94 -14.53
C GLN A 192 -38.12 -12.39 -15.01
N TYR A 193 -37.44 -12.77 -16.09
CA TYR A 193 -37.46 -14.13 -16.60
C TYR A 193 -36.26 -14.90 -16.07
N PHE A 194 -36.49 -16.06 -15.44
CA PHE A 194 -35.43 -16.79 -14.74
C PHE A 194 -34.21 -17.14 -15.62
N PRO A 195 -34.39 -17.65 -16.85
CA PRO A 195 -33.31 -17.80 -17.84
C PRO A 195 -32.42 -16.58 -18.01
N ASP A 196 -33.04 -15.44 -18.31
CA ASP A 196 -32.35 -14.20 -18.63
C ASP A 196 -31.73 -13.59 -17.37
N ALA A 197 -32.39 -13.74 -16.21
CA ALA A 197 -31.84 -13.33 -14.91
C ALA A 197 -30.55 -14.09 -14.58
N CYS A 198 -30.47 -15.39 -14.91
CA CYS A 198 -29.24 -16.16 -14.74
C CYS A 198 -28.13 -15.61 -15.65
N GLU A 199 -28.48 -15.32 -16.91
CA GLU A 199 -27.55 -14.75 -17.89
C GLU A 199 -27.06 -13.34 -17.52
N ILE A 200 -27.93 -12.50 -16.94
CA ILE A 200 -27.58 -11.18 -16.39
C ILE A 200 -26.54 -11.30 -15.26
N LEU A 201 -26.61 -12.36 -14.45
CA LEU A 201 -25.58 -12.65 -13.43
C LEU A 201 -24.34 -13.36 -13.99
N GLY A 202 -24.27 -13.59 -15.31
CA GLY A 202 -23.17 -14.30 -15.97
C GLY A 202 -23.09 -15.78 -15.60
N LYS A 203 -24.21 -16.39 -15.21
CA LYS A 203 -24.30 -17.81 -14.81
C LYS A 203 -25.32 -18.55 -15.66
N GLY A 204 -25.01 -19.78 -16.03
CA GLY A 204 -25.93 -20.65 -16.75
C GLY A 204 -27.12 -21.09 -15.88
N LYS A 205 -28.14 -21.68 -16.51
CA LYS A 205 -29.24 -22.35 -15.79
C LYS A 205 -28.67 -23.62 -15.13
N GLY A 206 -28.88 -23.78 -13.82
CA GLY A 206 -28.45 -24.97 -13.07
C GLY A 206 -27.34 -24.75 -12.04
N CYS A 207 -26.90 -23.51 -11.83
CA CYS A 207 -26.03 -23.20 -10.70
C CYS A 207 -26.80 -23.29 -9.37
N THR A 208 -26.07 -23.49 -8.28
CA THR A 208 -26.62 -23.45 -6.93
C THR A 208 -26.95 -22.02 -6.50
N ILE A 209 -27.88 -21.85 -5.55
CA ILE A 209 -28.21 -20.52 -4.99
C ILE A 209 -26.98 -19.81 -4.40
N LYS A 210 -25.99 -20.58 -3.89
CA LYS A 210 -24.73 -20.04 -3.37
C LYS A 210 -23.88 -19.42 -4.48
N GLU A 211 -23.82 -20.04 -5.65
CA GLU A 211 -23.06 -19.54 -6.79
C GLU A 211 -23.72 -18.29 -7.41
N TYR A 212 -25.05 -18.27 -7.53
CA TYR A 212 -25.76 -17.07 -7.95
C TYR A 212 -25.55 -15.91 -6.96
N LYS A 213 -25.58 -16.20 -5.65
CA LYS A 213 -25.29 -15.20 -4.61
C LYS A 213 -23.87 -14.66 -4.72
N ALA A 214 -22.88 -15.52 -4.99
CA ALA A 214 -21.50 -15.11 -5.17
C ALA A 214 -21.34 -14.18 -6.39
N ALA A 215 -21.96 -14.54 -7.52
CA ALA A 215 -21.95 -13.70 -8.74
C ALA A 215 -22.64 -12.34 -8.50
N TYR A 216 -23.78 -12.34 -7.82
CA TYR A 216 -24.49 -11.12 -7.42
C TYR A 216 -23.59 -10.18 -6.58
N ILE A 217 -22.92 -10.71 -5.55
CA ILE A 217 -22.03 -9.92 -4.69
C ILE A 217 -20.88 -9.31 -5.50
N GLN A 218 -20.30 -10.06 -6.44
CA GLN A 218 -19.23 -9.58 -7.30
C GLN A 218 -19.68 -8.42 -8.19
N LEU A 219 -20.85 -8.56 -8.83
CA LEU A 219 -21.41 -7.53 -9.69
C LEU A 219 -21.82 -6.27 -8.91
N ILE A 220 -22.49 -6.42 -7.76
CA ILE A 220 -22.83 -5.26 -6.92
C ILE A 220 -21.58 -4.56 -6.39
N LYS A 221 -20.48 -5.27 -6.08
CA LYS A 221 -19.22 -4.64 -5.68
C LYS A 221 -18.63 -3.74 -6.77
N LEU A 222 -18.96 -3.98 -8.04
CA LEU A 222 -18.53 -3.15 -9.18
C LEU A 222 -19.48 -1.97 -9.41
N TYR A 223 -20.79 -2.22 -9.34
CA TYR A 223 -21.83 -1.26 -9.71
C TYR A 223 -22.52 -0.58 -8.51
N HIS A 224 -21.96 -0.69 -7.30
CA HIS A 224 -22.56 -0.11 -6.09
C HIS A 224 -22.74 1.42 -6.23
N PRO A 225 -23.88 1.99 -5.79
CA PRO A 225 -24.16 3.44 -5.85
C PRO A 225 -23.02 4.30 -5.30
N ASP A 226 -22.37 3.84 -4.24
CA ASP A 226 -21.24 4.53 -3.59
C ASP A 226 -20.01 4.66 -4.52
N LYS A 227 -19.73 3.66 -5.35
CA LYS A 227 -18.59 3.68 -6.29
C LYS A 227 -18.86 4.48 -7.56
N ILE A 228 -20.13 4.54 -7.95
CA ILE A 228 -20.56 5.28 -9.14
C ILE A 228 -20.90 6.73 -8.84
N ALA A 229 -20.95 7.13 -7.56
CA ALA A 229 -21.18 8.51 -7.13
C ALA A 229 -20.13 9.49 -7.66
N GLY A 230 -18.88 9.04 -7.86
CA GLY A 230 -17.80 9.82 -8.45
C GLY A 230 -17.82 9.89 -9.99
N LEU A 231 -18.69 9.14 -10.66
CA LEU A 231 -18.86 9.19 -12.12
C LEU A 231 -19.86 10.30 -12.50
N SER A 232 -19.63 10.98 -13.63
CA SER A 232 -20.53 12.01 -14.15
C SER A 232 -21.16 11.62 -15.49
N GLY A 233 -22.34 12.19 -15.77
CA GLY A 233 -23.01 12.08 -17.06
C GLY A 233 -23.51 10.67 -17.42
N SER A 234 -23.28 10.27 -18.68
CA SER A 234 -23.81 9.03 -19.26
C SER A 234 -23.31 7.75 -18.57
N ARG A 235 -22.07 7.76 -18.06
CA ARG A 235 -21.47 6.59 -17.39
C ARG A 235 -22.15 6.28 -16.05
N LYS A 236 -22.56 7.32 -15.32
CA LYS A 236 -23.32 7.15 -14.07
C LYS A 236 -24.68 6.53 -14.35
N ALA A 237 -25.40 7.06 -15.35
CA ALA A 237 -26.71 6.55 -15.74
C ALA A 237 -26.65 5.08 -16.20
N GLN A 238 -25.62 4.71 -16.98
CA GLN A 238 -25.42 3.33 -17.39
C GLN A 238 -25.16 2.41 -16.21
N ALA A 239 -24.24 2.79 -15.31
CA ALA A 239 -23.90 1.97 -14.15
C ALA A 239 -25.08 1.83 -13.16
N GLU A 240 -25.90 2.87 -12.99
CA GLU A 240 -27.14 2.81 -12.21
C GLU A 240 -28.17 1.86 -12.84
N ASN A 241 -28.32 1.87 -14.16
CA ASN A 241 -29.22 0.97 -14.86
C ASN A 241 -28.75 -0.49 -14.75
N GLU A 242 -27.46 -0.75 -14.89
CA GLU A 242 -26.88 -2.09 -14.71
C GLU A 242 -27.08 -2.58 -13.27
N ALA A 243 -26.86 -1.73 -12.27
CA ALA A 243 -27.12 -2.08 -10.86
C ALA A 243 -28.59 -2.45 -10.61
N LYS A 244 -29.54 -1.74 -11.22
CA LYS A 244 -30.97 -2.06 -11.13
C LYS A 244 -31.30 -3.41 -11.78
N LEU A 245 -30.72 -3.70 -12.94
CA LEU A 245 -30.90 -4.99 -13.62
C LEU A 245 -30.36 -6.16 -12.79
N ILE A 246 -29.18 -5.99 -12.19
CA ILE A 246 -28.55 -7.00 -11.32
C ILE A 246 -29.42 -7.30 -10.10
N ASN A 247 -29.96 -6.26 -9.44
CA ASN A 247 -30.84 -6.44 -8.30
C ASN A 247 -32.15 -7.15 -8.68
N ALA A 248 -32.78 -6.73 -9.79
CA ALA A 248 -34.00 -7.37 -10.28
C ALA A 248 -33.78 -8.85 -10.65
N ALA A 249 -32.66 -9.16 -11.31
CA ALA A 249 -32.30 -10.53 -11.66
C ALA A 249 -32.10 -11.42 -10.41
N TRP A 250 -31.41 -10.90 -9.39
CA TRP A 250 -31.22 -11.62 -8.13
C TRP A 250 -32.54 -11.90 -7.40
N ASP A 251 -33.46 -10.93 -7.36
CA ASP A 251 -34.77 -11.13 -6.75
C ASP A 251 -35.59 -12.22 -7.46
N THR A 252 -35.54 -12.26 -8.80
CA THR A 252 -36.19 -13.30 -9.60
C THR A 252 -35.62 -14.69 -9.28
N ILE A 253 -34.29 -14.82 -9.25
CA ILE A 253 -33.61 -16.08 -8.94
C ILE A 253 -33.93 -16.54 -7.52
N LYS A 254 -33.88 -15.61 -6.55
CA LYS A 254 -34.18 -15.88 -5.15
C LYS A 254 -35.63 -16.34 -4.96
N LYS A 255 -36.60 -15.77 -5.69
CA LYS A 255 -38.00 -16.22 -5.66
C LYS A 255 -38.19 -17.60 -6.26
N LYS A 256 -37.41 -17.97 -7.29
CA LYS A 256 -37.54 -19.25 -7.98
C LYS A 256 -36.87 -20.42 -7.27
N LEU A 257 -35.77 -20.15 -6.55
CA LEU A 257 -34.95 -21.15 -5.83
C LEU A 257 -35.23 -21.22 -4.32
N ARG A 258 -36.22 -20.48 -3.82
CA ARG A 258 -36.70 -20.56 -2.42
C ARG A 258 -37.71 -21.68 -2.29
#